data_AF-A0A411PKW9-F1
#
_entry.id   AF-A0A411PKW9-F1
#
_cell.length_a   1.000
_cell.length_b   1.000
_cell.length_c   1.000
_cell.angle_alpha   90.00
_cell.angle_beta   90.00
_cell.angle_gamma   90.00
#
_symmetry.space_group_name_H-M   'P 1'
#
loop_
_entity.id
_entity.type
_entity.pdbx_description
1 polymer ?
#
loop_
_entity_poly.entity_id
_entity_poly.type
_entity_poly.pdbx_seq_one_letter_code
_entity_poly.pdbx_strand_id
1 'polypeptide(L)'
;MVITQDPIIVGLLAALIGAVFYASKSTHPYLVKFFKIFPVMVVCYVLPSLLNTFEVVDSSNSSLNQVSSNYLMPACLTLLIISVDLKAILLLGPKIVALFLIGSFGVIIGGPLTLWIMSHIAPEHLQWQGAGAAWKGMATLAGNWVGALQTNWQ
;
A
#
# COMPACT_ATOMS: atom_id res chain seq x y z
N MET A 1 24.93 -13.78 12.25
CA MET A 1 25.70 -12.56 11.92
C MET A 1 24.69 -11.59 11.35
N VAL A 2 24.19 -10.67 12.19
CA VAL A 2 23.15 -9.72 11.78
C VAL A 2 23.80 -8.67 10.88
N ILE A 3 23.25 -8.46 9.69
CA ILE A 3 23.77 -7.45 8.77
C ILE A 3 23.25 -6.10 9.26
N THR A 4 24.11 -5.32 9.92
CA THR A 4 23.82 -4.00 10.50
C THR A 4 24.09 -2.83 9.56
N GLN A 5 24.42 -3.11 8.30
CA GLN A 5 24.73 -2.08 7.31
C GLN A 5 23.51 -1.81 6.44
N ASP A 6 22.86 -0.68 6.67
CA ASP A 6 21.69 -0.20 5.91
C ASP A 6 21.86 -0.29 4.37
N PRO A 7 23.02 0.04 3.77
CA PRO A 7 23.21 -0.07 2.32
C PRO A 7 23.14 -1.51 1.80
N ILE A 8 23.57 -2.48 2.60
CA ILE A 8 23.57 -3.90 2.24
C ILE A 8 22.12 -4.42 2.27
N ILE A 9 21.30 -3.96 3.22
CA ILE A 9 19.89 -4.33 3.29
C ILE A 9 19.13 -3.74 2.09
N VAL A 10 19.37 -2.47 1.73
CA VAL A 10 18.79 -1.86 0.51
C VAL A 10 19.20 -2.66 -0.73
N GLY A 11 20.49 -3.00 -0.85
CA GLY A 11 21.01 -3.76 -1.99
C GLY A 11 20.41 -5.17 -2.09
N LEU A 12 20.29 -5.87 -0.97
CA LEU A 12 19.63 -7.17 -0.89
C LEU A 12 18.16 -7.06 -1.30
N LEU A 13 17.44 -6.06 -0.79
CA LEU A 13 16.03 -5.86 -1.11
C LEU A 13 15.82 -5.49 -2.58
N ALA A 14 16.67 -4.61 -3.12
CA ALA A 14 16.67 -4.25 -4.53
C ALA A 14 16.99 -5.46 -5.43
N ALA A 15 17.94 -6.31 -5.03
CA ALA A 15 18.26 -7.54 -5.74
C ALA A 15 17.09 -8.55 -5.73
N LEU A 16 16.40 -8.68 -4.60
CA LEU A 16 15.22 -9.55 -4.48
C LEU A 16 14.07 -9.05 -5.36
N ILE A 17 13.77 -7.75 -5.33
CA ILE A 17 12.75 -7.15 -6.20
C ILE A 17 13.15 -7.35 -7.67
N GLY A 18 14.41 -7.09 -8.02
CA GLY A 18 14.95 -7.33 -9.36
C GLY A 18 14.82 -8.79 -9.80
N ALA A 19 15.10 -9.75 -8.92
CA ALA A 19 14.93 -11.17 -9.18
C ALA A 19 13.45 -11.53 -9.38
N VAL A 20 12.53 -10.96 -8.60
CA VAL A 20 11.08 -11.17 -8.76
C VAL A 20 10.57 -10.60 -10.09
N PHE A 21 10.98 -9.39 -10.47
CA PHE A 21 10.61 -8.81 -11.77
C PHE A 21 11.20 -9.60 -12.94
N TYR A 22 12.44 -10.08 -12.81
CA TYR A 22 13.06 -10.96 -13.81
C TYR A 22 12.33 -12.29 -13.92
N ALA A 23 11.99 -12.91 -12.78
CA ALA A 23 11.20 -14.12 -12.71
C ALA A 23 9.80 -13.93 -13.31
N SER A 24 9.18 -12.76 -13.12
CA SER A 24 7.87 -12.42 -13.71
C SER A 24 7.91 -12.19 -15.23
N LYS A 25 9.04 -11.75 -15.78
CA LYS A 25 9.24 -11.63 -17.23
C LYS A 25 9.67 -12.94 -17.90
N SER A 26 10.05 -13.95 -17.11
CA SER A 26 10.51 -15.24 -17.61
C SER A 26 9.36 -16.03 -18.26
N THR A 27 9.64 -16.65 -19.41
CA THR A 27 8.67 -17.41 -20.22
C THR A 27 8.40 -18.82 -19.68
N HIS A 28 8.98 -19.19 -18.55
CA HIS A 28 8.87 -20.55 -18.01
C HIS A 28 7.44 -20.85 -17.51
N PRO A 29 6.81 -21.96 -17.94
CA PRO A 29 5.36 -22.19 -17.74
C PRO A 29 4.96 -22.30 -16.27
N TYR A 30 5.84 -22.80 -15.41
CA TYR A 30 5.60 -22.89 -13.96
C TYR A 30 5.63 -21.51 -13.27
N LEU A 31 6.55 -20.63 -13.67
CA LEU A 31 6.68 -19.28 -13.12
C LEU A 31 5.52 -18.39 -13.58
N VAL A 32 5.15 -18.46 -14.86
CA VAL A 32 3.97 -17.75 -15.39
C VAL A 32 2.68 -18.20 -14.67
N LYS A 33 2.52 -19.50 -14.41
CA LYS A 33 1.35 -20.02 -13.68
C LYS A 33 1.33 -19.56 -12.22
N PHE A 34 2.50 -19.47 -11.57
CA PHE A 34 2.63 -18.94 -10.22
C PHE A 34 2.29 -17.44 -10.16
N PHE A 35 2.84 -16.61 -11.05
CA PHE A 35 2.56 -15.16 -11.12
C PHE A 35 1.13 -14.82 -11.58
N LYS A 36 0.43 -15.76 -12.22
CA LYS A 36 -1.01 -15.65 -12.51
C LYS A 36 -1.88 -15.80 -11.25
N ILE A 37 -1.43 -16.60 -10.28
CA ILE A 37 -2.12 -16.82 -9.01
C ILE A 37 -1.72 -15.73 -8.00
N PHE A 38 -0.42 -15.45 -7.90
CA PHE A 38 0.12 -14.42 -7.00
C PHE A 38 0.69 -13.26 -7.84
N PRO A 39 -0.01 -12.12 -7.91
CA PRO A 39 0.49 -10.98 -8.66
C PRO A 39 1.81 -10.49 -8.06
N VAL A 40 2.66 -9.93 -8.90
CA VAL A 40 4.02 -9.48 -8.56
C VAL A 40 4.04 -8.59 -7.30
N MET A 41 3.05 -7.71 -7.14
CA MET A 41 2.90 -6.84 -5.96
C MET A 41 2.80 -7.62 -4.63
N VAL A 42 2.04 -8.72 -4.60
CA VAL A 42 1.88 -9.54 -3.39
C VAL A 42 3.20 -10.23 -3.06
N VAL A 43 3.88 -10.77 -4.07
CA VAL A 43 5.18 -11.43 -3.90
C VAL A 43 6.25 -10.44 -3.40
N CYS A 44 6.29 -9.24 -3.98
CA CYS A 44 7.20 -8.17 -3.56
C CYS A 44 6.93 -7.66 -2.15
N TYR A 45 5.73 -7.85 -1.59
CA TYR A 45 5.40 -7.50 -0.21
C TYR A 45 5.74 -8.64 0.77
N VAL A 46 5.43 -9.87 0.39
CA VAL A 46 5.62 -11.05 1.26
C VAL A 46 7.09 -11.44 1.42
N LEU A 47 7.91 -11.36 0.35
CA LEU A 47 9.33 -11.70 0.44
C LEU A 47 10.11 -10.90 1.50
N PRO A 48 10.04 -9.54 1.51
CA PRO A 48 10.68 -8.74 2.55
C PRO A 48 10.19 -9.10 3.96
N SER A 49 8.89 -9.33 4.10
CA SER A 49 8.27 -9.66 5.39
C SER A 49 8.72 -11.02 5.92
N LEU A 50 8.90 -12.01 5.05
CA LEU A 50 9.45 -13.31 5.44
C LEU A 50 10.91 -13.18 5.89
N LEU A 51 11.73 -12.45 5.15
CA LEU A 51 13.13 -12.22 5.51
C LEU A 51 13.30 -11.47 6.83
N ASN A 52 12.38 -10.54 7.13
CA ASN A 52 12.28 -9.90 8.42
C ASN A 52 11.90 -10.91 9.52
N THR A 53 10.90 -11.76 9.27
CA THR A 53 10.45 -12.80 10.21
C THR A 53 11.55 -13.82 10.55
N PHE A 54 12.45 -14.11 9.61
CA PHE A 54 13.60 -14.99 9.85
C PHE A 54 14.78 -14.30 10.58
N GLU A 55 14.59 -13.09 11.12
CA GLU A 55 15.61 -12.27 11.80
C GLU A 55 16.90 -12.03 10.98
N VAL A 56 16.84 -12.21 9.66
CA VAL A 56 17.98 -11.97 8.75
C VAL A 56 18.21 -10.46 8.56
N VAL A 57 17.15 -9.66 8.73
CA VAL A 57 17.13 -8.21 8.54
C VAL A 57 16.54 -7.55 9.78
N ASP A 58 17.35 -6.80 10.53
CA ASP A 58 16.90 -6.05 11.70
C ASP A 58 16.30 -4.70 11.27
N SER A 59 14.98 -4.64 11.16
CA SER A 59 14.25 -3.43 10.77
C SER A 59 14.13 -2.38 11.88
N SER A 60 14.52 -2.69 13.12
CA SER A 60 14.28 -1.83 14.28
C SER A 60 15.23 -0.63 14.39
N ASN A 61 16.44 -0.76 13.84
CA ASN A 61 17.49 0.28 13.87
C ASN A 61 17.83 0.85 12.48
N SER A 62 17.13 0.42 11.43
CA SER A 62 17.51 0.72 10.05
C SER A 62 16.92 2.02 9.52
N SER A 63 17.76 2.86 8.91
CA SER A 63 17.38 4.12 8.23
C SER A 63 16.59 3.92 6.92
N LEU A 64 16.19 2.69 6.61
CA LEU A 64 15.47 2.30 5.39
C LEU A 64 14.15 3.05 5.19
N ASN A 65 13.38 3.24 6.28
CA ASN A 65 12.14 4.01 6.21
C ASN A 65 12.41 5.47 5.84
N GLN A 66 13.53 6.03 6.30
CA GLN A 66 13.92 7.41 6.00
C GLN A 66 14.35 7.55 4.54
N VAL A 67 15.13 6.61 4.01
CA VAL A 67 15.53 6.61 2.59
C VAL A 67 14.32 6.38 1.68
N SER A 68 13.45 5.42 2.00
CA SER A 68 12.25 5.11 1.21
C SER A 68 11.26 6.28 1.21
N SER A 69 10.98 6.85 2.37
CA SER A 69 10.01 7.94 2.50
C SER A 69 10.51 9.28 1.97
N ASN A 70 11.81 9.58 2.10
CA ASN A 70 12.34 10.90 1.74
C ASN A 70 12.80 10.99 0.28
N TYR A 71 13.12 9.86 -0.36
CA TYR A 71 13.66 9.86 -1.73
C TYR A 71 12.84 8.99 -2.68
N LEU A 72 12.48 7.76 -2.30
CA LEU A 72 11.71 6.88 -3.20
C LEU A 72 10.27 7.32 -3.34
N MET A 73 9.55 7.58 -2.25
CA MET A 73 8.13 7.98 -2.32
C MET A 73 7.94 9.26 -3.15
N PRO A 74 8.71 10.35 -2.95
CA PRO A 74 8.59 11.56 -3.77
C PRO A 74 9.00 11.32 -5.23
N ALA A 75 10.03 10.52 -5.48
CA ALA A 75 10.45 10.18 -6.84
C ALA A 75 9.38 9.35 -7.58
N CYS A 76 8.80 8.34 -6.92
CA CYS A 76 7.71 7.54 -7.46
C CYS A 76 6.47 8.39 -7.74
N LEU A 77 6.11 9.31 -6.84
CA LEU A 77 5.00 10.24 -7.06
C LEU A 77 5.27 11.14 -8.27
N THR A 78 6.49 11.68 -8.38
CA THR A 78 6.90 12.52 -9.52
C THR A 78 6.84 11.74 -10.82
N LEU A 79 7.36 10.51 -10.83
CA LEU A 79 7.38 9.64 -12.00
C LEU A 79 5.95 9.22 -12.41
N LEU A 80 5.08 9.00 -11.42
CA LEU A 80 3.65 8.78 -11.64
C LEU A 80 2.98 10.00 -12.26
N ILE A 81 3.23 11.21 -11.74
CA ILE A 81 2.68 12.46 -12.28
C ILE A 81 3.12 12.68 -13.74
N ILE A 82 4.39 12.43 -14.05
CA ILE A 82 4.91 12.54 -15.43
C ILE A 82 4.28 11.48 -16.34
N SER A 83 4.00 10.28 -15.81
CA SER A 83 3.36 9.18 -16.57
C SER A 83 1.86 9.39 -16.76
N VAL A 84 1.24 10.28 -15.99
CA VAL A 84 -0.19 10.58 -16.07
C VAL A 84 -0.46 11.53 -17.24
N ASP A 85 -1.38 11.13 -18.12
CA ASP A 85 -1.85 11.98 -19.21
C ASP A 85 -2.89 12.99 -18.70
N LEU A 86 -2.41 14.19 -18.36
CA LEU A 86 -3.25 15.31 -17.93
C LEU A 86 -4.26 15.73 -19.01
N LYS A 87 -3.93 15.57 -20.29
CA LYS A 87 -4.80 15.99 -21.40
C LYS A 87 -6.00 15.06 -21.52
N ALA A 88 -5.78 13.75 -21.40
CA ALA A 88 -6.86 12.77 -21.34
C ALA A 88 -7.79 13.02 -20.15
N ILE A 89 -7.23 13.28 -18.96
CA ILE A 89 -8.00 13.61 -17.74
C ILE A 89 -8.85 14.87 -17.96
N LEU A 90 -8.28 15.94 -18.53
CA LEU A 90 -9.03 17.17 -18.78
C LEU A 90 -10.16 16.96 -19.79
N LEU A 91 -9.96 16.08 -20.79
CA LEU A 91 -10.97 15.73 -21.80
C LEU A 91 -12.19 15.01 -21.20
N LEU A 92 -12.04 14.33 -20.07
CA LEU A 92 -13.16 13.72 -19.36
C LEU A 92 -14.02 14.77 -18.62
N GLY A 93 -13.47 15.96 -18.33
CA GLY A 93 -14.16 17.13 -17.81
C GLY A 93 -15.19 16.81 -16.71
N PRO A 94 -16.49 17.05 -16.93
CA PRO A 94 -17.52 16.88 -15.91
C PRO A 94 -17.72 15.42 -15.46
N LYS A 95 -17.31 14.43 -16.27
CA LYS A 95 -17.48 13.01 -15.94
C LYS A 95 -16.62 12.58 -14.74
N ILE A 96 -15.40 13.11 -14.64
CA ILE A 96 -14.52 12.83 -13.50
C ILE A 96 -15.07 13.46 -12.22
N VAL A 97 -15.60 14.69 -12.30
CA VAL A 97 -16.21 15.34 -11.14
C VAL A 97 -17.43 14.53 -10.66
N ALA A 98 -18.30 14.11 -11.57
CA ALA A 98 -19.43 13.25 -11.22
C ALA A 98 -18.98 11.91 -10.60
N LEU A 99 -17.97 11.26 -11.19
CA LEU A 99 -17.40 10.01 -10.65
C LEU A 99 -16.81 10.20 -9.24
N PHE A 100 -16.10 11.31 -9.02
CA PHE A 100 -15.52 11.66 -7.72
C PHE A 100 -16.61 11.91 -6.67
N LEU A 101 -17.68 12.63 -7.03
CA LEU A 101 -18.80 12.88 -6.13
C LEU A 101 -19.54 11.59 -5.79
N ILE A 102 -19.86 10.76 -6.79
CA ILE A 102 -20.52 9.46 -6.56
C ILE A 102 -19.68 8.58 -5.64
N GLY A 103 -18.36 8.50 -5.87
CA GLY A 103 -17.43 7.78 -5.00
C GLY A 103 -17.40 8.35 -3.58
N SER A 104 -17.32 9.68 -3.44
CA SER A 104 -17.30 10.36 -2.14
C SER A 104 -18.59 10.14 -1.35
N PHE A 105 -19.76 10.25 -2.00
CA PHE A 105 -21.05 9.91 -1.39
C PHE A 105 -21.11 8.44 -0.99
N GLY A 106 -20.58 7.55 -1.83
CA GLY A 106 -20.46 6.13 -1.52
C GLY A 106 -19.65 5.87 -0.25
N VAL A 107 -18.53 6.56 -0.05
CA VAL A 107 -17.69 6.43 1.16
C VAL A 107 -18.38 7.04 2.38
N ILE A 108 -18.98 8.22 2.25
CA ILE A 108 -19.68 8.93 3.34
C ILE A 108 -20.86 8.10 3.87
N ILE A 109 -21.60 7.43 2.99
CA ILE A 109 -22.75 6.61 3.38
C ILE A 109 -22.29 5.19 3.77
N GLY A 110 -21.35 4.61 3.02
CA GLY A 110 -20.88 3.25 3.20
C GLY A 110 -20.13 3.03 4.51
N GLY A 111 -19.36 4.02 4.98
CA GLY A 111 -18.65 3.95 6.26
C GLY A 111 -19.59 3.72 7.46
N PRO A 112 -20.52 4.65 7.74
CA PRO A 112 -21.53 4.51 8.80
C PRO A 112 -22.42 3.28 8.60
N LEU A 113 -22.85 2.99 7.37
CA LEU A 113 -23.70 1.84 7.09
C LEU A 113 -23.00 0.51 7.42
N THR A 114 -21.71 0.39 7.08
CA THR A 114 -20.92 -0.80 7.42
C THR A 114 -20.75 -0.94 8.93
N LEU A 115 -20.44 0.14 9.64
CA LEU A 115 -20.34 0.12 11.11
C LEU A 115 -21.67 -0.26 11.76
N TRP A 116 -22.79 0.23 11.23
CA TRP A 116 -24.12 -0.10 11.73
C TRP A 116 -24.44 -1.59 11.54
N ILE A 117 -24.19 -2.14 10.35
CA ILE A 117 -24.40 -3.58 10.08
C ILE A 117 -23.48 -4.44 10.94
N MET A 118 -22.18 -4.09 11.02
CA MET A 118 -21.21 -4.85 11.82
C MET A 118 -21.53 -4.78 13.32
N SER A 119 -22.13 -3.70 13.79
CA SER A 119 -22.62 -3.58 15.17
C SER A 119 -23.70 -4.62 15.51
N HIS A 120 -24.45 -5.11 14.53
CA HIS A 120 -25.49 -6.11 14.74
C HIS A 120 -24.97 -7.55 14.58
N ILE A 121 -23.99 -7.77 13.70
CA ILE A 121 -23.45 -9.11 13.41
C ILE A 121 -22.38 -9.52 14.44
N ALA A 122 -21.47 -8.61 14.77
CA ALA A 122 -20.31 -8.89 15.61
C ALA A 122 -19.97 -7.70 16.54
N PRO A 123 -20.84 -7.40 17.52
CA PRO A 123 -20.63 -6.26 18.42
C PRO A 123 -19.36 -6.40 19.27
N GLU A 124 -18.89 -7.62 19.53
CA GLU A 124 -17.69 -7.89 20.34
C GLU A 124 -16.37 -7.51 19.66
N HIS A 125 -16.34 -7.52 18.32
CA HIS A 125 -15.14 -7.16 17.54
C HIS A 125 -15.10 -5.67 17.18
N LEU A 126 -16.19 -4.95 17.41
CA LEU A 126 -16.33 -3.55 17.01
C LEU A 126 -15.96 -2.64 18.17
N GLN A 127 -14.68 -2.28 18.27
CA GLN A 127 -14.20 -1.32 19.25
C GLN A 127 -14.61 0.10 18.83
N TRP A 128 -15.42 0.77 19.64
CA TRP A 128 -15.89 2.13 19.37
C TRP A 128 -14.96 3.20 19.94
N GLN A 129 -14.16 2.86 20.96
CA GLN A 129 -13.31 3.76 21.72
C GLN A 129 -11.85 3.26 21.70
N GLY A 130 -10.90 4.19 21.78
CA GLY A 130 -9.46 3.90 21.82
C GLY A 130 -8.72 4.13 20.50
N ALA A 131 -7.45 3.74 20.46
CA ALA A 131 -6.61 3.85 19.27
C ALA A 131 -7.04 2.87 18.16
N GLY A 132 -7.52 1.68 18.52
CA GLY A 132 -8.02 0.65 17.60
C GLY A 132 -9.49 0.80 17.21
N ALA A 133 -10.07 1.99 17.35
CA ALA A 133 -11.49 2.17 17.08
C ALA A 133 -11.81 1.95 15.59
N ALA A 134 -12.85 1.16 15.29
CA ALA A 134 -13.18 0.75 13.92
C ALA A 134 -13.44 1.94 12.98
N TRP A 135 -14.03 3.02 13.50
CA TRP A 135 -14.27 4.24 12.73
C TRP A 135 -12.98 4.97 12.34
N LYS A 136 -11.90 4.86 13.12
CA LYS A 136 -10.59 5.43 12.77
C LYS A 136 -9.98 4.70 11.58
N GLY A 137 -10.05 3.37 11.56
CA GLY A 137 -9.62 2.58 10.40
C GLY A 137 -10.40 2.93 9.13
N MET A 138 -11.71 3.13 9.24
CA MET A 138 -12.55 3.59 8.14
C MET A 138 -12.19 5.01 7.67
N ALA A 139 -11.89 5.92 8.61
CA ALA A 139 -11.42 7.27 8.29
C ALA A 139 -10.04 7.26 7.60
N THR A 140 -9.12 6.36 8.00
CA THR A 140 -7.84 6.15 7.33
C THR A 140 -8.04 5.65 5.90
N LEU A 141 -8.93 4.68 5.69
CA LEU A 141 -9.22 4.17 4.34
C LEU A 141 -9.81 5.27 3.43
N ALA A 142 -10.72 6.08 3.98
CA ALA A 142 -11.30 7.24 3.28
C ALA A 142 -10.24 8.33 2.99
N GLY A 143 -9.34 8.59 3.93
CA GLY A 143 -8.23 9.54 3.75
C GLY A 143 -7.29 9.11 2.62
N ASN A 144 -6.96 7.81 2.53
CA ASN A 144 -6.18 7.26 1.42
C ASN A 144 -6.86 7.48 0.05
N TRP A 145 -8.18 7.32 -0.04
CA TRP A 145 -8.93 7.56 -1.28
C TRP A 145 -8.81 9.01 -1.78
N VAL A 146 -8.86 9.98 -0.86
CA VAL A 146 -8.76 11.41 -1.19
C VAL A 146 -7.30 11.88 -1.32
N GLY A 147 -6.33 11.04 -0.94
CA GLY A 147 -4.90 11.37 -0.94
C GLY A 147 -4.44 12.14 0.29
N ALA A 148 -5.27 12.21 1.34
CA ALA A 148 -4.98 12.92 2.58
C ALA A 148 -4.63 11.92 3.69
N LEU A 149 -3.35 11.56 3.81
CA LEU A 149 -2.80 10.92 5.01
C LEU A 149 -1.29 11.16 5.12
N GLN A 150 -0.89 12.12 5.96
CA GLN A 150 0.44 12.11 6.59
C GLN A 150 0.37 12.80 7.97
N THR A 151 0.73 12.04 9.00
CA THR A 151 1.16 12.38 10.37
C THR A 151 0.14 12.65 11.50
N ASN A 152 0.36 11.92 12.61
CA ASN A 152 -0.14 12.07 13.99
C ASN A 152 -1.50 11.49 14.40
N TRP A 153 -1.62 10.15 14.29
CA TRP A 153 -2.49 9.35 15.18
C TRP A 153 -1.69 8.28 15.95
N GLN A 154 -0.54 8.68 16.48
CA GLN A 154 0.02 8.04 17.68
C GLN A 154 -0.62 8.71 18.89
#